data_AF-A0A429FG52-F1
#
_entry.id   AF-A0A429FG52-F1
#
_cell.length_a   1.000
_cell.length_b   1.000
_cell.length_c   1.000
_cell.angle_alpha   90.00
_cell.angle_beta   90.00
_cell.angle_gamma   90.00
#
_symmetry.space_group_name_H-M   'P 1'
#
loop_
_entity.id
_entity.type
_entity.pdbx_description
1 polymer ?
#
loop_
_entity_poly.entity_id
_entity_poly.type
_entity_poly.pdbx_seq_one_letter_code
_entity_poly.pdbx_strand_id
1 'polypeptide(L)'
;MATATLAGAADDDAFERACRLLIAELDAVPLSEQPSRGIKRCQLTTAFKAALIAQVHRSVHVHGLTDAFRVVDAAYPDLTVNGQCTEAAVLAACGPLYGGLDQFRPATQTMLRAEARSLLTNALAEVLESRTVRP
;
A
#
# COMPACT_ATOMS: atom_id res chain seq x y z
N MET A 1 -34.66 39.66 16.48
CA MET A 1 -34.22 38.39 15.87
C MET A 1 -34.02 38.63 14.37
N ALA A 2 -32.79 38.50 13.89
CA ALA A 2 -32.46 38.24 12.48
C ALA A 2 -31.04 37.68 12.45
N THR A 3 -30.92 36.38 12.23
CA THR A 3 -29.66 35.65 12.05
C THR A 3 -29.18 35.85 10.62
N ALA A 4 -27.97 36.37 10.44
CA ALA A 4 -27.31 36.46 9.15
C ALA A 4 -26.71 35.09 8.79
N THR A 5 -27.23 34.49 7.71
CA THR A 5 -26.74 33.23 7.14
C THR A 5 -25.61 33.52 6.16
N LEU A 6 -24.55 32.70 6.23
CA LEU A 6 -23.27 32.81 5.53
C LEU A 6 -23.38 33.02 4.01
N ALA A 7 -22.57 33.95 3.49
CA ALA A 7 -22.22 34.04 2.07
C ALA A 7 -21.20 32.93 1.72
N GLY A 8 -21.60 31.95 0.93
CA GLY A 8 -20.74 30.89 0.40
C GLY A 8 -21.13 30.57 -1.04
N ALA A 9 -20.71 31.40 -2.00
CA ALA A 9 -21.16 31.31 -3.40
C ALA A 9 -20.04 31.60 -4.42
N ALA A 10 -18.78 31.24 -4.14
CA ALA A 10 -17.68 31.43 -5.08
C ALA A 10 -16.82 30.17 -5.33
N ASP A 11 -16.65 29.30 -4.32
CA ASP A 11 -15.83 28.10 -4.46
C ASP A 11 -16.53 26.95 -5.19
N ASP A 12 -17.85 26.84 -5.07
CA ASP A 12 -18.64 25.75 -5.70
C ASP A 12 -18.61 25.86 -7.24
N ASP A 13 -18.67 27.08 -7.79
CA ASP A 13 -18.60 27.33 -9.23
C ASP A 13 -17.21 27.03 -9.82
N ALA A 14 -16.16 27.31 -9.05
CA ALA A 14 -14.78 27.04 -9.44
C ALA A 14 -14.50 25.53 -9.46
N PHE A 15 -14.99 24.82 -8.43
CA PHE A 15 -14.92 23.36 -8.35
C PHE A 15 -15.66 22.68 -9.50
N GLU A 16 -16.87 23.14 -9.82
CA GLU A 16 -17.67 22.56 -10.90
C GLU A 16 -17.03 22.79 -12.28
N ARG A 17 -16.42 23.97 -12.48
CA ARG A 17 -15.68 24.28 -13.71
C ARG A 17 -14.41 23.43 -13.85
N ALA A 18 -13.68 23.19 -12.76
CA ALA A 18 -12.53 22.29 -12.76
C ALA A 18 -12.93 20.84 -13.08
N CYS A 19 -14.04 20.35 -12.52
CA CYS A 19 -14.57 19.02 -12.82
C CYS A 19 -14.92 18.86 -14.31
N ARG A 20 -15.56 19.86 -14.92
CA ARG A 20 -15.88 19.82 -16.36
C ARG A 20 -14.62 19.78 -17.24
N LEU A 21 -13.58 20.52 -16.88
CA LEU A 21 -12.31 20.50 -17.61
C LEU A 21 -11.62 19.13 -17.51
N LEU A 22 -11.63 18.50 -16.34
CA LEU A 22 -11.07 17.15 -16.17
C LEU A 22 -11.81 16.11 -17.02
N ILE A 23 -13.15 16.18 -17.08
CA ILE A 23 -13.95 15.27 -17.89
C ILE A 23 -13.70 15.49 -19.39
N ALA A 24 -13.66 16.76 -19.83
CA ALA A 24 -13.55 17.09 -21.26
C ALA A 24 -12.14 16.91 -21.83
N GLU A 25 -11.09 17.24 -21.07
CA GLU A 25 -9.71 17.26 -21.55
C GLU A 25 -8.95 15.96 -21.24
N LEU A 26 -9.33 15.24 -20.16
CA LEU A 26 -8.63 14.03 -19.71
C LEU A 26 -9.47 12.75 -19.83
N ASP A 27 -10.65 12.83 -20.47
CA ASP A 27 -11.63 11.74 -20.58
C ASP A 27 -11.97 11.11 -19.21
N ALA A 28 -11.93 11.93 -18.16
CA ALA A 28 -12.14 11.48 -16.79
C ALA A 28 -13.63 11.17 -16.57
N VAL A 29 -13.95 9.97 -16.06
CA VAL A 29 -15.33 9.59 -15.74
C VAL A 29 -15.64 9.92 -14.27
N PRO A 30 -16.67 10.73 -13.97
CA PRO A 30 -17.05 11.02 -12.60
C PRO A 30 -17.59 9.76 -11.91
N LEU A 31 -17.03 9.45 -10.74
CA LEU A 31 -17.50 8.34 -9.91
C LEU A 31 -18.86 8.73 -9.30
N SER A 32 -19.94 8.12 -9.80
CA SER A 32 -21.33 8.44 -9.43
C SER A 32 -21.77 7.88 -8.08
N GLU A 33 -20.95 7.04 -7.45
CA GLU A 33 -21.24 6.49 -6.12
C GLU A 33 -20.35 7.19 -5.09
N GLN A 34 -20.99 7.81 -4.10
CA GLN A 34 -20.35 8.09 -2.80
C GLN A 34 -19.51 6.87 -2.40
N PRO A 35 -18.27 7.03 -1.91
CA PRO A 35 -17.36 5.91 -1.65
C PRO A 35 -17.75 5.12 -0.39
N SER A 36 -19.05 4.98 -0.10
CA SER A 36 -19.59 4.22 1.03
C SER A 36 -19.69 2.72 0.76
N ARG A 37 -19.41 2.25 -0.47
CA ARG A 37 -19.28 0.81 -0.80
C ARG A 37 -17.91 0.36 -1.31
N GLY A 38 -17.02 1.28 -1.69
CA GLY A 38 -15.64 0.97 -2.07
C GLY A 38 -14.72 0.60 -0.89
N ILE A 39 -15.14 0.92 0.34
CA ILE A 39 -14.37 0.75 1.58
C ILE A 39 -14.47 -0.68 2.16
N LYS A 40 -15.16 -1.60 1.48
CA LYS A 40 -15.18 -3.05 1.80
C LYS A 40 -14.25 -3.90 0.93
N ARG A 41 -13.38 -3.29 0.11
CA ARG A 41 -12.23 -4.01 -0.46
C ARG A 41 -11.16 -4.06 0.61
N CYS A 42 -10.88 -5.26 1.15
CA CYS A 42 -9.90 -5.55 2.21
C CYS A 42 -9.01 -4.36 2.54
N GLN A 43 -9.41 -3.54 3.52
CA GLN A 43 -8.51 -2.54 4.07
C GLN A 43 -7.39 -3.30 4.78
N LEU A 44 -6.34 -3.54 4.01
CA LEU A 44 -4.96 -3.38 4.38
C LEU A 44 -4.81 -2.03 5.10
N THR A 45 -5.34 -1.96 6.33
CA THR A 45 -5.43 -0.75 7.16
C THR A 45 -4.02 -0.25 7.48
N THR A 46 -3.91 1.02 7.87
CA THR A 46 -2.67 1.56 8.48
C THR A 46 -2.14 0.64 9.59
N ALA A 47 -3.02 0.00 10.35
CA ALA A 47 -2.66 -1.00 11.36
C ALA A 47 -2.05 -2.29 10.77
N PHE A 48 -2.55 -2.79 9.64
CA PHE A 48 -1.94 -3.94 8.96
C PHE A 48 -0.54 -3.59 8.46
N LYS A 49 -0.39 -2.45 7.78
CA LYS A 49 0.91 -1.98 7.29
C LYS A 49 1.91 -1.81 8.44
N ALA A 50 1.49 -1.18 9.54
CA ALA A 50 2.31 -1.01 10.73
C ALA A 50 2.72 -2.35 11.37
N ALA A 51 1.80 -3.32 11.46
CA ALA A 51 2.12 -4.65 11.96
C ALA A 51 3.11 -5.39 11.04
N LEU A 52 2.95 -5.24 9.73
CA LEU A 52 3.87 -5.82 8.75
C LEU A 52 5.26 -5.19 8.84
N ILE A 53 5.35 -3.85 8.97
CA ILE A 53 6.62 -3.15 9.20
C ILE A 53 7.29 -3.65 10.47
N ALA A 54 6.54 -3.81 11.55
CA ALA A 54 7.07 -4.32 12.81
C ALA A 54 7.65 -5.74 12.66
N GLN A 55 7.00 -6.61 11.89
CA GLN A 55 7.52 -7.97 11.66
C GLN A 55 8.71 -8.02 10.72
N VAL A 56 8.69 -7.24 9.64
CA VAL A 56 9.85 -7.10 8.75
C VAL A 56 11.07 -6.55 9.51
N HIS A 57 10.85 -5.58 10.41
CA HIS A 57 11.90 -5.03 11.27
C HIS A 57 12.50 -6.04 12.26
N ARG A 58 11.74 -7.06 12.69
CA ARG A 58 12.26 -8.13 13.55
C ARG A 58 13.08 -9.17 12.79
N SER A 59 13.05 -9.15 11.45
CA SER A 59 13.84 -10.06 10.64
C SER A 59 15.33 -9.69 10.65
N VAL A 60 16.20 -10.69 10.49
CA VAL A 60 17.66 -10.50 10.46
C VAL A 60 18.12 -9.73 9.20
N HIS A 61 17.28 -9.70 8.16
CA HIS A 61 17.62 -9.15 6.85
C HIS A 61 17.51 -7.62 6.77
N VAL A 62 17.03 -6.97 7.82
CA VAL A 62 16.73 -5.54 7.82
C VAL A 62 17.44 -4.87 8.99
N HIS A 63 18.27 -3.85 8.71
CA HIS A 63 19.14 -3.22 9.70
C HIS A 63 18.63 -1.87 10.19
N GLY A 64 17.31 -1.76 10.32
CA GLY A 64 16.68 -0.58 10.91
C GLY A 64 15.24 -0.38 10.47
N LEU A 65 14.55 0.48 11.20
CA LEU A 65 13.14 0.78 10.95
C LEU A 65 12.93 1.37 9.55
N THR A 66 13.83 2.25 9.09
CA THR A 66 13.77 2.88 7.77
C THR A 66 13.81 1.87 6.64
N ASP A 67 14.63 0.83 6.77
CA ASP A 67 14.73 -0.22 5.75
C ASP A 67 13.45 -1.08 5.77
N ALA A 68 12.91 -1.38 6.95
CA ALA A 68 11.63 -2.09 7.07
C ALA A 68 10.49 -1.31 6.40
N PHE A 69 10.45 0.02 6.59
CA PHE A 69 9.50 0.89 5.90
C PHE A 69 9.66 0.80 4.39
N ARG A 70 10.89 0.93 3.86
CA ARG A 70 11.13 0.87 2.41
C ARG A 70 10.75 -0.47 1.81
N VAL A 71 11.07 -1.57 2.48
CA VAL A 71 10.71 -2.93 2.05
C VAL A 71 9.20 -3.08 1.98
N VAL A 72 8.48 -2.68 3.03
CA VAL A 72 7.02 -2.78 3.04
C VAL A 72 6.41 -1.82 2.04
N ASP A 73 6.85 -0.57 1.96
CA ASP A 73 6.34 0.42 1.00
C ASP A 73 6.48 -0.05 -0.45
N ALA A 74 7.59 -0.73 -0.78
CA ALA A 74 7.80 -1.32 -2.08
C ALA A 74 6.90 -2.55 -2.34
N ALA A 75 6.77 -3.45 -1.37
CA ALA A 75 6.07 -4.72 -1.55
C ALA A 75 4.53 -4.61 -1.43
N TYR A 76 4.05 -3.68 -0.61
CA TYR A 76 2.63 -3.56 -0.24
C TYR A 76 1.65 -3.40 -1.41
N PRO A 77 1.95 -2.58 -2.44
CA PRO A 77 1.04 -2.38 -3.58
C PRO A 77 0.80 -3.66 -4.37
N ASP A 78 1.76 -4.58 -4.36
CA ASP A 78 1.74 -5.81 -5.14
C ASP A 78 1.22 -7.02 -4.35
N LEU A 79 0.85 -6.84 -3.08
CA LEU A 79 0.21 -7.90 -2.29
C LEU A 79 -1.19 -8.20 -2.84
N THR A 80 -1.62 -9.46 -2.70
CA THR A 80 -3.01 -9.81 -3.08
C THR A 80 -4.01 -9.14 -2.15
N VAL A 81 -5.28 -9.11 -2.56
CA VAL A 81 -6.40 -8.60 -1.74
C VAL A 81 -6.51 -9.31 -0.38
N ASN A 82 -5.96 -10.53 -0.26
CA ASN A 82 -5.94 -11.30 0.99
C ASN A 82 -4.64 -11.09 1.80
N GLY A 83 -3.75 -10.19 1.37
CA GLY A 83 -2.45 -9.98 1.99
C GLY A 83 -1.49 -11.15 1.75
N GLN A 84 -1.56 -11.82 0.58
CA GLN A 84 -0.60 -12.85 0.21
C GLN A 84 0.55 -12.27 -0.61
N CYS A 85 1.72 -12.87 -0.48
CA CYS A 85 2.94 -12.48 -1.20
C CYS A 85 2.86 -12.92 -2.67
N THR A 86 3.01 -11.97 -3.60
CA THR A 86 3.09 -12.22 -5.05
C THR A 86 4.55 -12.16 -5.53
N GLU A 87 4.82 -12.67 -6.74
CA GLU A 87 6.17 -12.53 -7.33
C GLU A 87 6.56 -11.06 -7.53
N ALA A 88 5.61 -10.19 -7.91
CA ALA A 88 5.84 -8.76 -8.06
C ALA A 88 6.25 -8.11 -6.73
N ALA A 89 5.57 -8.46 -5.63
CA ALA A 89 5.91 -7.98 -4.30
C ALA A 89 7.32 -8.41 -3.86
N VAL A 90 7.73 -9.64 -4.20
CA VAL A 90 9.08 -10.15 -3.94
C VAL A 90 10.13 -9.35 -4.71
N LEU A 91 9.90 -9.11 -6.01
CA LEU A 91 10.81 -8.33 -6.85
C LEU A 91 10.93 -6.89 -6.35
N ALA A 92 9.80 -6.26 -5.99
CA ALA A 92 9.79 -4.91 -5.44
C ALA A 92 10.57 -4.83 -4.11
N ALA A 93 10.41 -5.81 -3.21
CA ALA A 93 11.16 -5.89 -1.95
C ALA A 93 12.67 -6.10 -2.14
N CYS A 94 13.09 -6.77 -3.20
CA CYS A 94 14.52 -7.00 -3.46
C CYS A 94 15.29 -5.70 -3.74
N GLY A 95 14.62 -4.65 -4.22
CA GLY A 95 15.23 -3.32 -4.40
C GLY A 95 15.75 -2.77 -3.07
N PRO A 96 14.88 -2.51 -2.09
CA PRO A 96 15.29 -2.05 -0.75
C PRO A 96 16.16 -3.03 0.03
N LEU A 97 15.96 -4.36 -0.11
CA LEU A 97 16.73 -5.35 0.66
C LEU A 97 18.18 -5.49 0.16
N TYR A 98 18.40 -5.47 -1.15
CA TYR A 98 19.67 -5.88 -1.75
C TYR A 98 20.27 -4.84 -2.69
N GLY A 99 19.65 -3.67 -2.84
CA GLY A 99 20.05 -2.65 -3.81
C GLY A 99 19.67 -3.01 -5.25
N GLY A 100 18.69 -3.92 -5.44
CA GLY A 100 18.32 -4.45 -6.74
C GLY A 100 19.06 -5.75 -7.11
N LEU A 101 18.53 -6.48 -8.07
CA LEU A 101 19.02 -7.81 -8.43
C LEU A 101 20.00 -7.83 -9.61
N ASP A 102 20.05 -6.74 -10.39
CA ASP A 102 20.71 -6.70 -11.70
C ASP A 102 22.23 -6.92 -11.64
N GLN A 103 22.85 -6.57 -10.51
CA GLN A 103 24.28 -6.76 -10.26
C GLN A 103 24.68 -8.20 -9.92
N PHE A 104 23.70 -9.07 -9.61
CA PHE A 104 23.97 -10.44 -9.18
C PHE A 104 23.85 -11.43 -10.34
N ARG A 105 24.62 -12.52 -10.27
CA ARG A 105 24.49 -13.63 -11.23
C ARG A 105 23.11 -14.30 -11.09
N PRO A 106 22.57 -14.92 -12.15
CA PRO A 106 21.22 -15.51 -12.13
C PRO A 106 20.96 -16.46 -10.96
N ALA A 107 21.92 -17.33 -10.62
CA ALA A 107 21.79 -18.25 -9.48
C ALA A 107 21.62 -17.50 -8.14
N THR A 108 22.39 -16.43 -7.93
CA THR A 108 22.30 -15.58 -6.73
C THR A 108 21.00 -14.79 -6.71
N GLN A 109 20.53 -14.30 -7.86
CA GLN A 109 19.22 -13.63 -7.93
C GLN A 109 18.10 -14.57 -7.50
N THR A 110 18.10 -15.82 -7.94
CA THR A 110 17.09 -16.82 -7.53
C THR A 110 17.13 -17.07 -6.03
N MET A 111 18.32 -17.19 -5.44
CA MET A 111 18.50 -17.35 -4.00
C MET A 111 17.95 -16.15 -3.22
N LEU A 112 18.34 -14.93 -3.60
CA LEU A 112 17.89 -13.69 -2.95
C LEU A 112 16.37 -13.48 -3.06
N ARG A 113 15.78 -13.82 -4.21
CA ARG A 113 14.32 -13.84 -4.39
C ARG A 113 13.64 -14.83 -3.43
N ALA A 114 14.21 -16.02 -3.27
CA ALA A 114 13.67 -17.02 -2.35
C ALA A 114 13.74 -16.55 -0.89
N GLU A 115 14.84 -15.89 -0.50
CA GLU A 115 14.98 -15.28 0.83
C GLU A 115 13.97 -14.16 1.06
N ALA A 116 13.84 -13.22 0.10
CA ALA A 116 12.86 -12.14 0.18
C ALA A 116 11.42 -12.68 0.26
N ARG A 117 11.10 -13.73 -0.52
CA ARG A 117 9.81 -14.42 -0.45
C ARG A 117 9.57 -15.02 0.93
N SER A 118 10.57 -15.72 1.48
CA SER A 118 10.48 -16.32 2.82
C SER A 118 10.20 -15.26 3.88
N LEU A 119 10.97 -14.16 3.89
CA LEU A 119 10.78 -13.04 4.79
C LEU A 119 9.36 -12.47 4.72
N LEU A 120 8.89 -12.12 3.53
CA LEU A 120 7.57 -11.52 3.36
C LEU A 120 6.46 -12.48 3.74
N THR A 121 6.58 -13.76 3.34
CA THR A 121 5.54 -14.76 3.63
C THR A 121 5.43 -15.01 5.13
N ASN A 122 6.55 -15.12 5.85
CA ASN A 122 6.55 -15.31 7.30
C ASN A 122 5.99 -14.08 8.02
N ALA A 123 6.41 -12.87 7.62
CA ALA A 123 5.89 -11.64 8.21
C ALA A 123 4.37 -11.49 7.98
N LEU A 124 3.87 -11.83 6.79
CA LEU A 124 2.44 -11.81 6.49
C LEU A 124 1.66 -12.86 7.28
N ALA A 125 2.20 -14.08 7.41
CA ALA A 125 1.59 -15.15 8.20
C ALA A 125 1.39 -14.72 9.66
N GLU A 126 2.43 -14.17 10.30
CA GLU A 126 2.34 -13.71 11.69
C GLU A 126 1.33 -12.56 11.87
N VAL A 127 1.27 -11.63 10.91
CA VAL A 127 0.29 -10.53 10.96
C VAL A 127 -1.14 -11.05 10.78
N LEU A 128 -1.36 -12.02 9.90
CA LEU A 128 -2.67 -12.62 9.65
C LEU A 128 -3.13 -13.48 10.84
N GLU A 129 -2.24 -14.26 11.46
CA GLU A 129 -2.54 -15.03 12.68
C GLU A 129 -2.86 -14.10 13.86
N SER A 130 -2.13 -12.99 14.03
CA SER A 130 -2.42 -12.03 15.10
C SER A 130 -3.81 -11.38 15.01
N ARG A 131 -4.44 -11.42 13.82
CA ARG A 131 -5.81 -10.91 13.59
C ARG A 131 -6.89 -11.94 13.91
N THR A 132 -6.63 -13.24 13.77
CA THR A 132 -7.63 -14.30 14.02
C THR A 132 -7.81 -14.59 15.50
N VAL A 133 -6.88 -14.15 16.36
CA VAL A 133 -6.86 -14.43 17.81
C VAL A 133 -7.61 -13.36 18.64
N ARG A 134 -8.27 -12.37 18.04
CA ARG A 134 -9.10 -11.42 18.81
C ARG A 134 -10.48 -12.00 19.13
N PRO A 135 -10.83 -12.23 20.42
CA PRO A 135 -12.21 -12.51 20.84
C PRO A 135 -13.14 -11.30 20.71
#